data_AF-A0A061DPD9-F1
#
_entry.id   AF-A0A061DPD9-F1
#
_cell.length_a   1.000
_cell.length_b   1.000
_cell.length_c   1.000
_cell.angle_alpha   90.00
_cell.angle_beta   90.00
_cell.angle_gamma   90.00
#
_symmetry.space_group_name_H-M   'P 1'
#
loop_
_entity.id
_entity.type
_entity.pdbx_description
1 polymer ?
#
loop_
_entity_poly.entity_id
_entity_poly.type
_entity_poly.pdbx_seq_one_letter_code
_entity_poly.pdbx_strand_id
1 'polypeptide(L)'
;MALWMERGSEPKTESEIADLEAISALKESAALELKEKGNEFVKKGKKHYQEAIDCYSRAINQKVLNDQDTSVLFSNKAHVNLLLGNYRRAVTEAQDAIKLSPANVKAYYRAAKACLSLNLLSEAKSYCESGIGKDPSNEELKKLAKQIDLKKMVQEQREAQVSKALVQAKDLVSAIEGRSLKIGKAMYRELTGLRKPELDKNGILHWPVLLLYAEKVVPLYRGIKKTIIPVKLLNFTMRLVLVCICLRPKLSIIF
;
A
#
# COMPACT_ATOMS: atom_id res chain seq x y z
N MET A 1 -58.24 2.38 17.27
CA MET A 1 -58.00 3.83 17.12
C MET A 1 -56.58 3.98 16.62
N ALA A 2 -56.37 4.54 15.43
CA ALA A 2 -55.01 4.81 14.97
C ALA A 2 -54.46 5.99 15.76
N LEU A 3 -53.31 5.79 16.40
CA LEU A 3 -52.56 6.81 17.12
C LEU A 3 -52.11 7.91 16.13
N TRP A 4 -52.90 8.97 16.01
CA TRP A 4 -52.50 10.21 15.35
C TRP A 4 -51.84 11.11 16.41
N MET A 5 -50.55 10.87 16.67
CA MET A 5 -49.71 11.81 17.40
C MET A 5 -48.99 12.75 16.43
N GLU A 6 -48.95 14.04 16.77
CA GLU A 6 -48.13 15.01 16.04
C GLU A 6 -46.64 14.72 16.22
N ARG A 7 -45.84 14.99 15.19
CA ARG A 7 -44.42 14.63 15.18
C ARG A 7 -43.66 15.44 16.25
N GLY A 8 -43.35 14.80 17.39
CA GLY A 8 -42.61 15.41 18.50
C GLY A 8 -43.43 15.65 19.78
N SER A 9 -44.69 15.22 19.85
CA SER A 9 -45.45 15.25 21.10
C SER A 9 -45.01 14.13 22.06
N GLU A 10 -44.71 14.47 23.31
CA GLU A 10 -44.50 13.49 24.38
C GLU A 10 -45.82 12.79 24.76
N PRO A 11 -45.81 11.46 24.99
CA PRO A 11 -47.01 10.73 25.39
C PRO A 11 -47.48 11.21 26.75
N LYS A 12 -48.78 11.53 26.88
CA LYS A 12 -49.36 12.11 28.11
C LYS A 12 -50.14 11.06 28.92
N THR A 13 -50.53 9.96 28.30
CA THR A 13 -51.35 8.91 28.93
C THR A 13 -50.62 7.56 29.00
N GLU A 14 -50.92 6.76 30.02
CA GLU A 14 -50.35 5.42 30.20
C GLU A 14 -50.63 4.50 29.00
N SER A 15 -51.78 4.66 28.33
CA SER A 15 -52.11 3.95 27.09
C SER A 15 -51.20 4.32 25.91
N GLU A 16 -50.85 5.60 25.75
CA GLU A 16 -49.95 6.05 24.68
C GLU A 16 -48.52 5.54 24.90
N ILE A 17 -48.08 5.46 26.17
CA ILE A 17 -46.78 4.89 26.53
C ILE A 17 -46.75 3.41 26.19
N ALA A 18 -47.77 2.64 26.57
CA ALA A 18 -47.87 1.22 26.27
C ALA A 18 -47.88 0.93 24.74
N ASP A 19 -48.59 1.76 23.96
CA ASP A 19 -48.61 1.64 22.51
C ASP A 19 -47.25 1.98 21.88
N LEU A 20 -46.53 2.99 22.40
CA LEU A 20 -45.17 3.32 21.96
C LEU A 20 -44.17 2.21 22.27
N GLU A 21 -44.28 1.58 23.44
CA GLU A 21 -43.49 0.42 23.84
C GLU A 21 -43.79 -0.81 22.95
N ALA A 22 -45.06 -1.02 22.60
CA ALA A 22 -45.43 -2.07 21.65
C ALA A 22 -44.82 -1.81 20.25
N ILE A 23 -44.83 -0.55 19.80
CA ILE A 23 -44.22 -0.16 18.51
C ILE A 23 -42.70 -0.33 18.55
N SER A 24 -42.03 0.03 19.66
CA SER A 24 -40.58 -0.15 19.78
C SER A 24 -40.21 -1.63 19.81
N ALA A 25 -40.94 -2.47 20.57
CA ALA A 25 -40.73 -3.91 20.59
C ALA A 25 -40.92 -4.56 19.20
N LEU A 26 -41.92 -4.12 18.43
CA LEU A 26 -42.11 -4.57 17.04
C LEU A 26 -40.97 -4.13 16.11
N LYS A 27 -40.42 -2.93 16.31
CA LYS A 27 -39.26 -2.47 15.53
C LYS A 27 -37.99 -3.21 15.92
N GLU A 28 -37.82 -3.53 17.19
CA GLU A 28 -36.69 -4.32 17.69
C GLU A 28 -36.70 -5.73 17.09
N SER A 29 -37.84 -6.41 17.15
CA SER A 29 -37.99 -7.75 16.53
C SER A 29 -37.74 -7.70 15.02
N ALA A 30 -38.27 -6.69 14.32
CA ALA A 30 -37.99 -6.49 12.90
C ALA A 30 -36.50 -6.22 12.61
N ALA A 31 -35.80 -5.47 13.48
CA ALA A 31 -34.36 -5.23 13.33
C ALA A 31 -33.54 -6.51 13.54
N LEU A 32 -33.94 -7.37 14.47
CA LEU A 32 -33.33 -8.68 14.69
C LEU A 32 -33.57 -9.63 13.50
N GLU A 33 -34.78 -9.63 12.93
CA GLU A 33 -35.04 -10.39 11.70
C GLU A 33 -34.17 -9.92 10.53
N LEU A 34 -33.99 -8.60 10.37
CA LEU A 34 -33.13 -8.03 9.33
C LEU A 34 -31.66 -8.43 9.55
N LYS A 35 -31.20 -8.51 10.81
CA LYS A 35 -29.88 -9.04 11.16
C LYS A 35 -29.71 -10.48 10.67
N GLU A 36 -30.67 -11.34 10.95
CA GLU A 36 -30.60 -12.75 10.56
C GLU A 36 -30.69 -12.94 9.04
N LYS A 37 -31.59 -12.21 8.36
CA LYS A 37 -31.65 -12.16 6.89
C LYS A 37 -30.31 -11.72 6.29
N GLY A 38 -29.67 -10.71 6.87
CA GLY A 38 -28.33 -10.28 6.50
C GLY A 38 -27.29 -11.40 6.64
N ASN A 39 -27.32 -12.14 7.75
CA ASN A 39 -26.43 -13.29 7.98
C ASN A 39 -26.65 -14.41 6.95
N GLU A 40 -27.91 -14.68 6.57
CA GLU A 40 -28.24 -15.65 5.52
C GLU A 40 -27.69 -15.24 4.16
N PHE A 41 -27.83 -13.97 3.77
CA PHE A 41 -27.27 -13.45 2.53
C PHE A 41 -25.75 -13.56 2.48
N VAL A 42 -25.07 -13.35 3.61
CA VAL A 42 -23.61 -13.59 3.70
C VAL A 42 -23.27 -15.06 3.45
N LYS A 43 -24.07 -16.00 3.98
CA LYS A 43 -23.88 -17.45 3.73
C LYS A 43 -24.15 -17.85 2.28
N LYS A 44 -25.11 -17.20 1.60
CA LYS A 44 -25.41 -17.42 0.18
C LYS A 44 -24.27 -17.00 -0.76
N GLY A 45 -23.34 -16.18 -0.27
CA GLY A 45 -22.08 -15.86 -0.95
C GLY A 45 -22.08 -14.54 -1.73
N LYS A 46 -21.04 -14.36 -2.56
CA LYS A 46 -20.62 -13.04 -3.08
C LYS A 46 -21.71 -12.25 -3.82
N LYS A 47 -22.63 -12.94 -4.51
CA LYS A 47 -23.73 -12.30 -5.26
C LYS A 47 -24.68 -11.52 -4.35
N HIS A 48 -24.84 -11.96 -3.09
CA HIS A 48 -25.82 -11.41 -2.15
C HIS A 48 -25.19 -10.49 -1.09
N TYR A 49 -23.90 -10.15 -1.20
CA TYR A 49 -23.23 -9.28 -0.24
C TYR A 49 -23.78 -7.84 -0.22
N GLN A 50 -24.24 -7.32 -1.36
CA GLN A 50 -24.88 -6.00 -1.39
C GLN A 50 -26.23 -6.02 -0.66
N GLU A 51 -27.03 -7.06 -0.87
CA GLU A 51 -28.31 -7.27 -0.17
C GLU A 51 -28.09 -7.41 1.35
N ALA A 52 -27.05 -8.13 1.77
CA ALA A 52 -26.68 -8.22 3.19
C ALA A 52 -26.37 -6.84 3.79
N ILE A 53 -25.63 -5.99 3.07
CA ILE A 53 -25.33 -4.62 3.52
C ILE A 53 -26.59 -3.78 3.65
N ASP A 54 -27.54 -3.91 2.72
CA ASP A 54 -28.83 -3.21 2.77
C ASP A 54 -29.65 -3.67 3.99
N CYS A 55 -29.74 -4.99 4.24
CA CYS A 55 -30.41 -5.52 5.43
C CYS A 55 -29.80 -4.98 6.73
N TYR A 56 -28.47 -5.00 6.88
CA TYR A 56 -27.81 -4.43 8.06
C TYR A 56 -28.03 -2.92 8.18
N SER A 57 -28.01 -2.18 7.07
CA SER A 57 -28.23 -0.72 7.08
C SER A 57 -29.66 -0.39 7.49
N ARG A 58 -30.65 -1.16 7.01
CA ARG A 58 -32.05 -1.03 7.44
C ARG A 58 -32.23 -1.34 8.92
N ALA A 59 -31.55 -2.37 9.44
CA ALA A 59 -31.57 -2.70 10.87
C ALA A 59 -31.00 -1.56 11.72
N ILE A 60 -29.85 -1.00 11.33
CA ILE A 60 -29.20 0.13 12.01
C ILE A 60 -30.11 1.38 11.98
N ASN A 61 -30.78 1.63 10.85
CA ASN A 61 -31.66 2.80 10.69
C ASN A 61 -32.90 2.77 11.58
N GLN A 62 -33.31 1.61 12.11
CA GLN A 62 -34.41 1.55 13.07
C GLN A 62 -34.06 2.25 14.39
N LYS A 63 -32.77 2.29 14.77
CA LYS A 63 -32.27 2.93 16.01
C LYS A 63 -33.00 2.50 17.30
N VAL A 64 -33.45 1.24 17.35
CA VAL A 64 -34.15 0.67 18.52
C VAL A 64 -33.26 -0.32 19.29
N LEU A 65 -32.15 -0.76 18.67
CA LEU A 65 -31.26 -1.76 19.28
C LEU A 65 -30.29 -1.12 20.27
N ASN A 66 -29.90 -1.92 21.26
CA ASN A 66 -28.84 -1.57 22.21
C ASN A 66 -27.49 -1.32 21.51
N ASP A 67 -26.61 -0.56 22.15
CA ASP A 67 -25.29 -0.22 21.59
C ASP A 67 -24.44 -1.46 21.26
N GLN A 68 -24.57 -2.52 22.06
CA GLN A 68 -23.86 -3.78 21.84
C GLN A 68 -24.35 -4.50 20.57
N ASP A 69 -25.67 -4.61 20.36
CA ASP A 69 -26.23 -5.24 19.17
C ASP A 69 -25.99 -4.39 17.92
N THR A 70 -26.09 -3.08 18.06
CA THR A 70 -25.77 -2.14 17.00
C THR A 70 -24.28 -2.23 16.61
N SER A 71 -23.38 -2.37 17.59
CA SER A 71 -21.95 -2.65 17.32
C SER A 71 -21.74 -3.95 16.55
N VAL A 72 -22.48 -5.01 16.87
CA VAL A 72 -22.42 -6.29 16.13
C VAL A 72 -22.86 -6.10 14.68
N LEU A 73 -23.94 -5.34 14.43
CA LEU A 73 -24.41 -5.01 13.08
C LEU A 73 -23.36 -4.25 12.26
N PHE A 74 -22.80 -3.18 12.82
CA PHE A 74 -21.70 -2.44 12.18
C PHE A 74 -20.49 -3.32 11.89
N SER A 75 -20.12 -4.17 12.84
CA SER A 75 -19.02 -5.12 12.68
C SER A 75 -19.31 -6.12 11.54
N ASN A 76 -20.53 -6.66 11.46
CA ASN A 76 -20.93 -7.59 10.40
C ASN A 76 -20.99 -6.89 9.03
N LYS A 77 -21.49 -5.67 8.97
CA LYS A 77 -21.45 -4.83 7.76
C LYS A 77 -20.01 -4.53 7.32
N ALA A 78 -19.09 -4.28 8.26
CA ALA A 78 -17.66 -4.13 7.96
C ALA A 78 -17.06 -5.42 7.36
N HIS A 79 -17.46 -6.59 7.87
CA HIS A 79 -17.04 -7.87 7.32
C HIS A 79 -17.46 -8.05 5.85
N VAL A 80 -18.71 -7.75 5.52
CA VAL A 80 -19.20 -7.88 4.14
C VAL A 80 -18.49 -6.88 3.21
N ASN A 81 -18.24 -5.65 3.68
CA ASN A 81 -17.45 -4.68 2.93
C ASN A 81 -16.01 -5.15 2.69
N LEU A 82 -15.38 -5.81 3.66
CA LEU A 82 -14.07 -6.45 3.45
C LEU A 82 -14.11 -7.50 2.34
N LEU A 83 -15.15 -8.36 2.34
CA LEU A 83 -15.31 -9.41 1.33
C LEU A 83 -15.58 -8.84 -0.08
N LEU A 84 -16.21 -7.67 -0.17
CA LEU A 84 -16.41 -6.95 -1.42
C LEU A 84 -15.17 -6.17 -1.89
N GLY A 85 -14.14 -6.02 -1.05
CA GLY A 85 -12.96 -5.20 -1.36
C GLY A 85 -13.14 -3.70 -1.07
N ASN A 86 -14.23 -3.30 -0.42
CA ASN A 86 -14.50 -1.92 -0.03
C ASN A 86 -13.76 -1.57 1.27
N TYR A 87 -12.43 -1.57 1.25
CA TYR A 87 -11.62 -1.48 2.46
C TYR A 87 -11.83 -0.18 3.25
N ARG A 88 -11.93 0.98 2.58
CA ARG A 88 -12.16 2.27 3.28
C ARG A 88 -13.48 2.29 4.05
N ARG A 89 -14.56 1.79 3.44
CA ARG A 89 -15.86 1.66 4.12
C ARG A 89 -15.80 0.64 5.25
N ALA A 90 -15.07 -0.46 5.06
CA ALA A 90 -14.90 -1.43 6.14
C ALA A 90 -14.20 -0.84 7.37
N VAL A 91 -13.22 0.05 7.18
CA VAL A 91 -12.56 0.76 8.30
C VAL A 91 -13.57 1.65 9.03
N THR A 92 -14.34 2.47 8.32
CA THR A 92 -15.30 3.39 8.97
C THR A 92 -16.37 2.62 9.76
N GLU A 93 -16.96 1.58 9.17
CA GLU A 93 -18.00 0.78 9.83
C GLU A 93 -17.41 0.02 11.04
N ALA A 94 -16.16 -0.45 10.96
CA ALA A 94 -15.49 -1.09 12.09
C ALA A 94 -15.16 -0.08 13.21
N GLN A 95 -14.76 1.15 12.87
CA GLN A 95 -14.56 2.22 13.84
C GLN A 95 -15.86 2.58 14.56
N ASP A 96 -16.98 2.67 13.83
CA ASP A 96 -18.28 2.95 14.43
C ASP A 96 -18.74 1.80 15.35
N ALA A 97 -18.46 0.54 14.97
CA ALA A 97 -18.67 -0.60 15.86
C ALA A 97 -17.84 -0.48 17.17
N ILE A 98 -16.58 -0.04 17.08
CA ILE A 98 -15.68 0.12 18.24
C ILE A 98 -16.15 1.27 19.14
N LYS A 99 -16.63 2.38 18.57
CA LYS A 99 -17.18 3.52 19.34
C LYS A 99 -18.38 3.10 20.19
N LEU A 100 -19.26 2.27 19.63
CA LEU A 100 -20.45 1.76 20.32
C LEU A 100 -20.10 0.69 21.36
N SER A 101 -19.22 -0.25 21.00
CA SER A 101 -18.77 -1.29 21.93
C SER A 101 -17.26 -1.53 21.81
N PRO A 102 -16.46 -0.93 22.71
CA PRO A 102 -15.02 -1.15 22.78
C PRO A 102 -14.62 -2.58 23.17
N ALA A 103 -15.58 -3.41 23.60
CA ALA A 103 -15.37 -4.83 23.91
C ALA A 103 -15.42 -5.73 22.66
N ASN A 104 -15.86 -5.22 21.51
CA ASN A 104 -16.05 -6.01 20.30
C ASN A 104 -14.72 -6.29 19.58
N VAL A 105 -14.01 -7.34 20.02
CA VAL A 105 -12.70 -7.78 19.46
C VAL A 105 -12.77 -8.04 17.94
N LYS A 106 -13.91 -8.54 17.44
CA LYS A 106 -14.09 -8.80 16.00
C LYS A 106 -14.04 -7.52 15.17
N ALA A 107 -14.50 -6.40 15.71
CA ALA A 107 -14.41 -5.10 15.04
C ALA A 107 -12.95 -4.64 14.88
N TYR A 108 -12.12 -4.80 15.92
CA TYR A 108 -10.68 -4.51 15.84
C TYR A 108 -9.97 -5.37 14.78
N TYR A 109 -10.26 -6.67 14.74
CA TYR A 109 -9.70 -7.55 13.71
C TYR A 109 -10.10 -7.11 12.30
N ARG A 110 -11.38 -6.77 12.09
CA ARG A 110 -11.90 -6.31 10.80
C ARG A 110 -11.27 -4.97 10.39
N ALA A 111 -11.12 -4.02 11.32
CA ALA A 111 -10.43 -2.74 11.08
C ALA A 111 -8.96 -2.96 10.69
N ALA A 112 -8.21 -3.74 11.47
CA ALA A 112 -6.81 -4.03 11.21
C ALA A 112 -6.61 -4.70 9.83
N LYS A 113 -7.46 -5.67 9.48
CA LYS A 113 -7.43 -6.33 8.17
C LYS A 113 -7.76 -5.39 7.02
N ALA A 114 -8.68 -4.46 7.22
CA ALA A 114 -9.01 -3.43 6.23
C ALA A 114 -7.84 -2.45 6.04
N CYS A 115 -7.23 -1.95 7.12
CA CYS A 115 -6.06 -1.07 7.09
C CYS A 115 -4.85 -1.76 6.45
N LEU A 116 -4.61 -3.06 6.73
CA LEU A 116 -3.57 -3.86 6.07
C LEU A 116 -3.77 -3.88 4.55
N SER A 117 -5.01 -4.02 4.09
CA SER A 117 -5.35 -4.06 2.66
C SER A 117 -5.17 -2.70 1.99
N LEU A 118 -5.26 -1.61 2.75
CA LEU A 118 -4.97 -0.24 2.30
C LEU A 118 -3.48 0.15 2.42
N ASN A 119 -2.61 -0.75 2.87
CA ASN A 119 -1.21 -0.48 3.22
C ASN A 119 -1.03 0.59 4.32
N LEU A 120 -2.05 0.82 5.15
CA LEU A 120 -1.98 1.69 6.33
C LEU A 120 -1.43 0.89 7.51
N LEU A 121 -0.14 0.53 7.46
CA LEU A 121 0.48 -0.42 8.39
C LEU A 121 0.54 0.08 9.85
N SER A 122 0.72 1.39 10.05
CA SER A 122 0.75 2.02 11.37
C SER A 122 -0.60 1.90 12.09
N GLU A 123 -1.68 2.29 11.41
CA GLU A 123 -3.05 2.19 11.92
C GLU A 123 -3.44 0.72 12.15
N ALA A 124 -3.11 -0.16 11.21
CA ALA A 124 -3.39 -1.59 11.32
C ALA A 124 -2.76 -2.18 12.60
N LYS A 125 -1.51 -1.80 12.91
CA LYS A 125 -0.81 -2.23 14.12
C LYS A 125 -1.51 -1.72 15.40
N SER A 126 -1.89 -0.45 15.42
CA SER A 126 -2.61 0.14 16.57
C SER A 126 -3.93 -0.56 16.86
N TYR A 127 -4.70 -0.93 15.82
CA TYR A 127 -5.93 -1.71 15.99
C TYR A 127 -5.68 -3.13 16.50
N CYS A 128 -4.62 -3.80 16.02
CA CYS A 128 -4.22 -5.11 16.53
C CYS A 128 -3.82 -5.05 18.02
N GLU A 129 -2.99 -4.07 18.41
CA GLU A 129 -2.55 -3.89 19.80
C GLU A 129 -3.74 -3.60 20.72
N SER A 130 -4.64 -2.71 20.29
CA SER A 130 -5.88 -2.41 21.01
C SER A 130 -6.77 -3.64 21.17
N GLY A 131 -6.93 -4.45 20.10
CA GLY A 131 -7.70 -5.69 20.13
C GLY A 131 -7.09 -6.76 21.03
N ILE A 132 -5.77 -6.93 21.00
CA ILE A 132 -5.03 -7.87 21.87
C ILE A 132 -5.12 -7.43 23.34
N GLY A 133 -5.12 -6.13 23.62
CA GLY A 133 -5.35 -5.60 24.96
C GLY A 133 -6.74 -5.91 25.51
N LYS A 134 -7.75 -6.12 24.65
CA LYS A 134 -9.11 -6.53 25.04
C LYS A 134 -9.25 -8.04 25.20
N ASP A 135 -8.67 -8.80 24.27
CA ASP A 135 -8.66 -10.26 24.32
C ASP A 135 -7.26 -10.81 23.97
N PRO A 136 -6.43 -11.07 25.00
CA PRO A 136 -5.09 -11.62 24.83
C PRO A 136 -5.07 -13.07 24.32
N SER A 137 -6.20 -13.79 24.35
CA SER A 137 -6.29 -15.18 23.91
C SER A 137 -6.43 -15.29 22.38
N ASN A 138 -6.79 -14.19 21.71
CA ASN A 138 -7.11 -14.22 20.28
C ASN A 138 -5.86 -14.42 19.40
N GLU A 139 -5.64 -15.66 18.96
CA GLU A 139 -4.52 -16.04 18.10
C GLU A 139 -4.61 -15.45 16.68
N GLU A 140 -5.82 -15.16 16.17
CA GLU A 140 -5.97 -14.57 14.83
C GLU A 140 -5.42 -13.15 14.78
N LEU A 141 -5.67 -12.35 15.82
CA LEU A 141 -5.11 -11.01 15.96
C LEU A 141 -3.59 -11.03 16.11
N LYS A 142 -3.03 -11.96 16.89
CA LYS A 142 -1.57 -12.11 17.02
C LYS A 142 -0.92 -12.47 15.70
N LYS A 143 -1.52 -13.38 14.91
CA LYS A 143 -1.04 -13.73 13.56
C LYS A 143 -1.08 -12.52 12.64
N LEU A 144 -2.15 -11.72 12.68
CA LEU A 144 -2.28 -10.51 11.87
C LEU A 144 -1.24 -9.46 12.27
N ALA A 145 -1.01 -9.24 13.57
CA ALA A 145 0.02 -8.34 14.08
C ALA A 145 1.42 -8.72 13.56
N LYS A 146 1.79 -10.00 13.65
CA LYS A 146 3.07 -10.50 13.09
C LYS A 146 3.20 -10.23 11.59
N GLN A 147 2.13 -10.42 10.81
CA GLN A 147 2.14 -10.11 9.38
C GLN A 147 2.34 -8.62 9.11
N ILE A 148 1.71 -7.74 9.90
CA ILE A 148 1.86 -6.29 9.80
C ILE A 148 3.31 -5.88 10.12
N ASP A 149 3.88 -6.41 11.20
CA ASP A 149 5.26 -6.12 11.60
C ASP A 149 6.26 -6.52 10.52
N LEU A 150 6.12 -7.72 9.94
CA LEU A 150 6.97 -8.17 8.84
C LEU A 150 6.86 -7.24 7.62
N LYS A 151 5.65 -6.85 7.22
CA LYS A 151 5.46 -5.92 6.10
C LYS A 151 6.08 -4.55 6.39
N LYS A 152 5.94 -4.05 7.61
CA LYS A 152 6.50 -2.77 8.03
C LYS A 152 8.02 -2.78 8.01
N MET A 153 8.65 -3.83 8.54
CA MET A 153 10.11 -3.99 8.48
C MET A 153 10.64 -4.04 7.03
N VAL A 154 9.96 -4.76 6.15
CA VAL A 154 10.34 -4.83 4.72
C VAL A 154 10.19 -3.46 4.05
N GLN A 155 9.12 -2.72 4.36
CA GLN A 155 8.91 -1.39 3.82
C GLN A 155 9.99 -0.40 4.30
N GLU A 156 10.29 -0.39 5.59
CA GLU A 156 11.35 0.46 6.17
C GLU A 156 12.73 0.14 5.59
N GLN A 157 13.05 -1.15 5.40
CA GLN A 157 14.30 -1.57 4.75
C GLN A 157 14.37 -1.09 3.30
N ARG A 158 13.27 -1.19 2.55
CA ARG A 158 13.19 -0.72 1.18
C ARG A 158 13.35 0.79 1.10
N GLU A 159 12.68 1.53 1.97
CA GLU A 159 12.79 2.99 2.06
C GLU A 159 14.22 3.41 2.43
N ALA A 160 14.87 2.71 3.35
CA ALA A 160 16.28 2.94 3.71
C ALA A 160 17.25 2.62 2.56
N GLN A 161 16.98 1.61 1.74
CA GLN A 161 17.79 1.32 0.55
C GLN A 161 17.59 2.40 -0.52
N VAL A 162 16.35 2.83 -0.75
CA VAL A 162 16.03 3.90 -1.70
C VAL A 162 16.66 5.21 -1.26
N SER A 163 16.60 5.57 0.02
CA SER A 163 17.23 6.80 0.53
C SER A 163 18.75 6.77 0.37
N LYS A 164 19.41 5.64 0.67
CA LYS A 164 20.85 5.45 0.42
C LYS A 164 21.21 5.60 -1.06
N ALA A 165 20.44 4.97 -1.95
CA ALA A 165 20.67 5.06 -3.39
C ALA A 165 20.44 6.49 -3.93
N LEU A 166 19.45 7.21 -3.39
CA LEU A 166 19.19 8.61 -3.72
C LEU A 166 20.33 9.53 -3.28
N VAL A 167 20.88 9.33 -2.08
CA VAL A 167 22.05 10.08 -1.60
C VAL A 167 23.25 9.82 -2.52
N GLN A 168 23.56 8.55 -2.80
CA GLN A 168 24.65 8.18 -3.72
C GLN A 168 24.48 8.77 -5.12
N ALA A 169 23.26 8.74 -5.67
CA ALA A 169 22.96 9.32 -6.97
C ALA A 169 23.13 10.86 -6.95
N LYS A 170 22.70 11.52 -5.87
CA LYS A 170 22.86 12.98 -5.70
C LYS A 170 24.33 13.39 -5.59
N ASP A 171 25.12 12.63 -4.84
CA ASP A 171 26.57 12.84 -4.71
C ASP A 171 27.29 12.61 -6.04
N LEU A 172 26.88 11.60 -6.79
CA LEU A 172 27.42 11.33 -8.12
C LEU A 172 27.11 12.48 -9.09
N VAL A 173 25.88 12.98 -9.10
CA VAL A 173 25.46 14.09 -9.97
C VAL A 173 26.23 15.37 -9.62
N SER A 174 26.34 15.72 -8.34
CA SER A 174 27.09 16.92 -7.92
C SER A 174 28.58 16.81 -8.28
N ALA A 175 29.16 15.62 -8.18
CA ALA A 175 30.54 15.35 -8.56
C ALA A 175 30.79 15.43 -10.09
N ILE A 176 29.76 15.22 -10.91
CA ILE A 176 29.81 15.37 -12.38
C ILE A 176 29.67 16.84 -12.76
N GLU A 177 28.71 17.55 -12.15
CA GLU A 177 28.47 18.98 -12.35
C GLU A 177 29.69 19.81 -11.95
N GLY A 178 30.28 19.54 -10.77
CA GLY A 178 31.48 20.22 -10.30
C GLY A 178 32.72 20.02 -11.19
N ARG A 179 32.73 18.95 -12.00
CA ARG A 179 33.81 18.68 -12.97
C ARG A 179 33.47 19.17 -14.39
N SER A 180 32.35 19.85 -14.57
CA SER A 180 31.83 20.34 -15.86
C SER A 180 31.77 19.28 -16.97
N LEU A 181 31.47 18.03 -16.60
CA LEU A 181 31.34 16.91 -17.55
C LEU A 181 30.00 16.99 -18.32
N LYS A 182 30.07 16.94 -19.65
CA LYS A 182 28.87 16.88 -20.51
C LYS A 182 28.47 15.42 -20.75
N ILE A 183 27.31 15.02 -20.23
CA ILE A 183 26.75 13.68 -20.47
C ILE A 183 25.93 13.70 -21.76
N GLY A 184 26.37 12.92 -22.75
CA GLY A 184 25.68 12.71 -24.03
C GLY A 184 24.65 11.58 -23.97
N LYS A 185 23.96 11.35 -25.10
CA LYS A 185 23.10 10.16 -25.27
C LYS A 185 23.99 8.92 -25.31
N ALA A 186 23.63 7.88 -24.55
CA ALA A 186 24.39 6.63 -24.54
C ALA A 186 24.37 5.95 -25.91
N MET A 187 25.43 6.12 -26.69
CA MET A 187 25.51 5.64 -28.09
C MET A 187 25.83 4.14 -28.19
N TYR A 188 26.43 3.56 -27.15
CA TYR A 188 26.91 2.16 -27.11
C TYR A 188 26.38 1.36 -25.91
N ARG A 189 25.13 1.60 -25.49
CA ARG A 189 24.51 0.97 -24.31
C ARG A 189 24.52 -0.57 -24.37
N GLU A 190 24.42 -1.13 -25.56
CA GLU A 190 24.45 -2.59 -25.78
C GLU A 190 25.83 -3.20 -25.53
N LEU A 191 26.91 -2.44 -25.77
CA LEU A 191 28.30 -2.90 -25.65
C LEU A 191 28.89 -2.69 -24.25
N THR A 192 28.48 -1.64 -23.54
CA THR A 192 28.98 -1.31 -22.20
C THR A 192 28.24 -2.04 -21.07
N GLY A 193 27.08 -2.63 -21.37
CA GLY A 193 26.20 -3.23 -20.38
C GLY A 193 25.59 -2.21 -19.41
N LEU A 194 25.12 -2.69 -18.26
CA LEU A 194 24.49 -1.86 -17.20
C LEU A 194 25.50 -1.16 -16.28
N ARG A 195 26.79 -1.09 -16.64
CA ARG A 195 27.81 -0.46 -15.78
C ARG A 195 27.63 1.05 -15.76
N LYS A 196 27.52 1.61 -14.55
CA LYS A 196 27.30 3.03 -14.30
C LYS A 196 28.55 3.65 -13.69
N PRO A 197 28.75 4.97 -13.83
CA PRO A 197 29.81 5.66 -13.12
C PRO A 197 29.55 5.58 -11.61
N GLU A 198 30.62 5.37 -10.84
CA GLU A 198 30.58 5.22 -9.39
C GLU A 198 31.54 6.20 -8.74
N LEU A 199 31.14 6.77 -7.61
CA LEU A 199 31.97 7.67 -6.82
C LEU A 199 32.56 6.86 -5.65
N ASP A 200 33.88 6.76 -5.59
CA ASP A 200 34.57 6.09 -4.48
C ASP A 200 34.62 6.98 -3.23
N LYS A 201 34.90 6.38 -2.06
CA LYS A 201 35.00 7.05 -0.75
C LYS A 201 36.02 8.19 -0.73
N ASN A 202 37.03 8.13 -1.59
CA ASN A 202 38.05 9.16 -1.75
C ASN A 202 37.62 10.33 -2.67
N GLY A 203 36.36 10.36 -3.10
CA GLY A 203 35.84 11.35 -4.04
C GLY A 203 36.32 11.16 -5.48
N ILE A 204 36.93 10.01 -5.79
CA ILE A 204 37.40 9.68 -7.14
C ILE A 204 36.22 9.14 -7.95
N LEU A 205 35.98 9.74 -9.12
CA LEU A 205 34.93 9.29 -10.03
C LEU A 205 35.48 8.17 -10.92
N HIS A 206 34.93 6.97 -10.76
CA HIS A 206 35.22 5.82 -11.61
C HIS A 206 34.27 5.82 -12.80
N TRP A 207 34.84 5.81 -14.00
CA TRP A 207 34.07 5.85 -15.24
C TRP A 207 34.35 4.62 -16.10
N PRO A 208 33.33 3.88 -16.57
CA PRO A 208 33.55 2.80 -17.52
C PRO A 208 33.97 3.37 -18.89
N VAL A 209 35.17 3.01 -19.35
CA VAL A 209 35.72 3.49 -20.63
C VAL A 209 35.60 2.39 -21.69
N LEU A 210 35.03 2.75 -22.84
CA LEU A 210 35.02 1.90 -24.04
C LEU A 210 36.19 2.30 -24.93
N LEU A 211 37.13 1.38 -25.15
CA LEU A 211 38.25 1.58 -26.07
C LEU A 211 37.89 0.99 -27.44
N LEU A 212 37.76 1.88 -28.43
CA LEU A 212 37.52 1.50 -29.83
C LEU A 212 38.86 1.52 -30.58
N TYR A 213 39.25 0.37 -31.13
CA TYR A 213 40.44 0.29 -31.98
C TYR A 213 40.01 0.37 -33.45
N ALA A 214 40.58 1.34 -34.18
CA ALA A 214 40.47 1.36 -35.64
C ALA A 214 41.38 0.26 -36.20
N GLU A 215 40.79 -0.80 -36.75
CA GLU A 215 41.58 -1.74 -37.55
C GLU A 215 42.14 -1.02 -38.78
N LYS A 216 43.44 -1.22 -39.04
CA LYS A 216 43.96 -1.01 -40.39
C LYS A 216 43.32 -2.07 -41.28
N VAL A 217 42.47 -1.66 -42.21
CA VAL A 217 41.91 -2.54 -43.24
C VAL A 217 43.07 -3.11 -44.06
N VAL A 218 43.45 -4.36 -43.80
CA VAL A 218 44.33 -5.11 -44.70
C VAL A 218 43.41 -5.74 -45.75
N PRO A 219 43.64 -5.50 -47.06
CA PRO A 219 42.77 -6.04 -48.09
C PRO A 219 42.97 -7.56 -48.19
N LEU A 220 42.10 -8.33 -47.54
CA LEU A 220 41.95 -9.76 -47.78
C LEU A 220 40.96 -9.95 -48.93
N TYR A 221 41.46 -10.58 -49.99
CA TYR A 221 40.69 -10.97 -51.17
C TYR A 221 39.45 -11.80 -50.77
N ARG A 222 38.31 -11.47 -51.42
CA ARG A 222 37.00 -12.14 -51.36
C ARG A 222 36.09 -11.81 -50.16
N GLY A 223 35.32 -10.73 -50.33
CA GLY A 223 33.87 -10.89 -50.53
C GLY A 223 32.94 -10.94 -49.30
N ILE A 224 33.42 -10.98 -48.06
CA ILE A 224 32.54 -10.87 -46.88
C ILE A 224 33.13 -9.85 -45.91
N LYS A 225 32.60 -8.62 -45.91
CA LYS A 225 32.93 -7.60 -44.90
C LYS A 225 32.13 -7.89 -43.63
N LYS A 226 32.69 -8.69 -42.71
CA LYS A 226 32.32 -8.61 -41.30
C LYS A 226 33.33 -7.72 -40.60
N THR A 227 32.95 -6.50 -40.28
CA THR A 227 33.72 -5.61 -39.41
C THR A 227 33.57 -6.15 -37.98
N ILE A 228 34.48 -7.01 -37.55
CA ILE A 228 34.56 -7.44 -36.15
C ILE A 228 35.45 -6.42 -35.46
N ILE A 229 34.85 -5.40 -34.84
CA ILE A 229 35.60 -4.45 -34.01
C ILE A 229 35.98 -5.20 -32.72
N PRO A 230 37.27 -5.43 -32.43
CA PRO A 230 37.66 -5.99 -31.15
C PRO A 230 37.39 -4.95 -30.05
N VAL A 231 36.41 -5.22 -29.19
CA VAL A 231 36.05 -4.37 -28.06
C VAL A 231 36.71 -4.92 -26.80
N LYS A 232 37.51 -4.11 -26.11
CA LYS A 232 38.03 -4.41 -24.77
C LYS A 232 37.49 -3.37 -23.79
N LEU A 233 36.65 -3.80 -22.83
CA LEU A 233 36.30 -2.98 -21.67
C LEU A 233 37.42 -3.06 -20.64
N LEU A 234 37.99 -1.91 -20.26
CA LEU A 234 38.97 -1.78 -19.20
C LEU A 234 38.41 -0.84 -18.12
N ASN A 235 38.49 -1.23 -16.85
CA ASN A 235 38.15 -0.37 -15.72
C ASN A 235 39.32 0.59 -15.48
N PHE A 236 39.20 1.86 -15.87
CA PHE A 236 40.21 2.88 -15.60
C PHE A 236 39.77 3.78 -14.45
N THR A 237 40.60 3.86 -13.40
CA THR A 237 40.56 4.93 -12.40
C THR A 237 41.04 6.23 -13.02
N MET A 238 40.18 7.23 -13.22
CA MET A 238 40.65 8.57 -13.56
C MET A 238 41.27 9.23 -12.31
N ARG A 239 42.54 8.93 -12.02
CA ARG A 239 43.44 10.03 -11.67
C ARG A 239 43.74 10.72 -12.99
N LEU A 240 43.44 12.01 -13.07
CA LEU A 240 43.71 12.82 -14.25
C LEU A 240 45.24 12.89 -14.47
N VAL A 241 45.79 11.84 -15.05
CA VAL A 241 47.09 11.84 -15.71
C VAL A 241 46.76 11.34 -17.10
N LEU A 242 46.31 12.28 -17.93
CA LEU A 242 46.42 12.13 -19.38
C LEU A 242 47.90 11.90 -19.65
N VAL A 243 48.31 10.64 -19.77
CA VAL A 243 49.55 10.33 -20.48
C VAL A 243 49.26 10.65 -21.93
N CYS A 244 49.76 11.80 -22.35
CA CYS A 244 49.95 12.19 -23.74
C CYS A 244 50.39 10.99 -24.56
N ILE A 245 49.53 10.50 -25.44
CA ILE A 245 49.98 9.86 -26.67
C ILE A 245 49.57 10.81 -27.78
N CYS A 246 50.58 11.56 -28.22
CA CYS A 246 50.55 12.50 -29.33
C CYS A 246 49.74 11.98 -30.51
N LEU A 247 48.70 12.72 -30.91
CA LEU A 247 48.48 13.24 -32.27
C LEU A 247 47.10 13.93 -32.35
N ARG A 248 47.13 15.27 -32.42
CA ARG A 248 46.06 16.26 -32.68
C ARG A 248 45.39 16.96 -31.48
N PRO A 249 45.28 18.32 -31.52
CA PRO A 249 44.61 19.11 -30.51
C PRO A 249 43.12 19.26 -30.88
N LYS A 250 42.26 18.41 -30.32
CA LYS A 250 40.81 18.61 -30.16
C LYS A 250 40.24 17.31 -29.59
N LEU A 251 40.42 17.09 -28.30
CA LEU A 251 39.67 16.04 -27.59
C LEU A 251 38.27 16.57 -27.32
N SER A 252 37.34 16.26 -28.23
CA SER A 252 35.94 16.10 -27.85
C SER A 252 35.79 14.66 -27.37
N ILE A 253 35.59 14.47 -26.06
CA ILE A 253 35.19 13.16 -25.54
C ILE A 253 33.75 12.95 -26.02
N ILE A 254 33.57 12.11 -27.04
CA ILE A 254 32.27 11.73 -27.57
C ILE A 254 31.81 10.49 -26.78
N PHE A 255 30.68 10.64 -26.06
CA PHE A 255 29.99 9.59 -25.29
C PHE A 255 28.83 8.99 -26.09
#